data_AF-A0A0U1NHX1-F1
#
_entry.id   AF-A0A0U1NHX1-F1
#
_cell.length_a   1.000
_cell.length_b   1.000
_cell.length_c   1.000
_cell.angle_alpha   90.00
_cell.angle_beta   90.00
_cell.angle_gamma   90.00
#
_symmetry.space_group_name_H-M   'P 1'
#
loop_
_entity.id
_entity.type
_entity.pdbx_description
1 polymer ?
#
loop_
_entity_poly.entity_id
_entity_poly.type
_entity_poly.pdbx_seq_one_letter_code
_entity_poly.pdbx_strand_id
1 'polypeptide(L)'
;MGRLKIRWFERGAVHVVSGGAAGAQVKIKSDKQVAGTDDRELQIWSAARRRLSIGDSVKLYAGCDKRFDTCRIKYRNGANFQGFPDVPGDDWMVAVPISSSTLSGGSRR
;
A
#
# COMPACT_ATOMS: atom_id res chain seq x y z
N MET A 1 -14.83 -7.89 -15.90
CA MET A 1 -14.05 -6.93 -15.10
C MET A 1 -13.79 -7.57 -13.74
N GLY A 2 -12.54 -7.86 -13.35
CA GLY A 2 -12.26 -8.59 -12.11
C GLY A 2 -12.47 -7.73 -10.87
N ARG A 3 -13.05 -8.32 -9.80
CA ARG A 3 -13.21 -7.66 -8.50
C ARG A 3 -11.84 -7.39 -7.90
N LEU A 4 -11.59 -6.14 -7.47
CA LEU A 4 -10.36 -5.81 -6.75
C LEU A 4 -10.33 -6.53 -5.39
N LYS A 5 -9.14 -6.87 -4.89
CA LYS A 5 -8.99 -7.51 -3.57
C LYS A 5 -9.52 -6.59 -2.46
N ILE A 6 -9.82 -7.16 -1.28
CA ILE A 6 -10.07 -6.37 -0.08
C ILE A 6 -8.81 -5.55 0.26
N ARG A 7 -8.98 -4.37 0.88
CA ARG A 7 -7.87 -3.50 1.32
C ARG A 7 -6.97 -3.00 0.18
N TRP A 8 -7.45 -3.02 -1.07
CA TRP A 8 -6.70 -2.63 -2.25
C TRP A 8 -6.31 -1.14 -2.25
N PHE A 9 -7.12 -0.29 -1.64
CA PHE A 9 -6.89 1.15 -1.63
C PHE A 9 -6.24 1.69 -0.34
N GLU A 10 -5.93 0.85 0.65
CA GLU A 10 -5.32 1.30 1.92
C GLU A 10 -3.97 2.01 1.70
N ARG A 11 -3.77 3.17 2.33
CA ARG A 11 -2.62 4.08 2.10
C ARG A 11 -2.57 4.70 0.70
N GLY A 12 -3.59 4.48 -0.12
CA GLY A 12 -3.83 5.14 -1.39
C GLY A 12 -4.33 6.58 -1.21
N ALA A 13 -5.03 7.08 -2.23
CA ALA A 13 -5.61 8.41 -2.19
C ALA A 13 -6.96 8.47 -2.92
N VAL A 14 -7.84 9.32 -2.43
CA VAL A 14 -9.03 9.79 -3.15
C VAL A 14 -8.70 11.15 -3.74
N HIS A 15 -8.88 11.31 -5.05
CA HIS A 15 -8.86 12.61 -5.72
C HIS A 15 -10.28 12.94 -6.14
N VAL A 16 -10.80 14.06 -5.67
CA VAL A 16 -12.15 14.49 -6.01
C VAL A 16 -12.12 15.21 -7.35
N VAL A 17 -12.97 14.75 -8.28
CA VAL A 17 -12.98 15.23 -9.67
C VAL A 17 -14.07 16.26 -9.89
N SER A 18 -15.22 16.14 -9.22
CA SER A 18 -16.37 17.02 -9.40
C SER A 18 -16.95 17.50 -8.06
N GLY A 19 -17.92 18.41 -8.16
CA GLY A 19 -18.65 18.93 -6.99
C GLY A 19 -17.87 19.97 -6.19
N GLY A 20 -18.38 20.26 -5.00
CA GLY A 20 -17.79 21.27 -4.12
C GLY A 20 -16.37 20.92 -3.67
N ALA A 21 -16.03 19.65 -3.55
CA ALA A 21 -14.70 19.22 -3.13
C ALA A 21 -13.73 19.00 -4.31
N ALA A 22 -14.09 19.33 -5.56
CA ALA A 22 -13.23 19.14 -6.73
C ALA A 22 -11.81 19.68 -6.52
N GLY A 23 -10.81 18.88 -6.89
CA GLY A 23 -9.39 19.18 -6.66
C GLY A 23 -8.86 18.76 -5.29
N ALA A 24 -9.72 18.36 -4.34
CA ALA A 24 -9.26 17.84 -3.06
C ALA A 24 -8.59 16.47 -3.22
N GLN A 25 -7.50 16.27 -2.48
CA GLN A 25 -6.81 15.00 -2.36
C GLN A 25 -6.71 14.60 -0.88
N VAL A 26 -7.20 13.41 -0.55
CA VAL A 26 -7.16 12.86 0.81
C VAL A 26 -6.62 11.44 0.82
N LYS A 27 -5.91 11.06 1.88
CA LYS A 27 -5.32 9.72 2.01
C LYS A 27 -6.34 8.73 2.55
N ILE A 28 -6.30 7.50 2.05
CA ILE A 28 -7.19 6.42 2.48
C ILE A 28 -6.56 5.70 3.69
N LYS A 29 -7.32 5.61 4.77
CA LYS A 29 -6.97 4.92 6.02
C LYS A 29 -7.35 3.44 5.96
N SER A 30 -8.58 3.13 5.59
CA SER A 30 -9.07 1.76 5.46
C SER A 30 -9.95 1.60 4.21
N ASP A 31 -9.95 0.39 3.64
CA ASP A 31 -10.78 -0.01 2.51
C ASP A 31 -11.42 -1.36 2.85
N LYS A 32 -12.72 -1.30 3.16
CA LYS A 32 -13.52 -2.46 3.57
C LYS A 32 -14.62 -2.71 2.56
N GLN A 33 -14.91 -3.99 2.36
CA GLN A 33 -16.09 -4.40 1.62
C GLN A 33 -17.31 -4.30 2.54
N VAL A 34 -18.40 -3.73 2.04
CA VAL A 34 -19.68 -3.73 2.73
C VAL A 34 -20.31 -5.11 2.60
N ALA A 35 -20.68 -5.72 3.72
CA ALA A 35 -21.21 -7.09 3.76
C ALA A 35 -22.47 -7.23 2.89
N GLY A 36 -22.53 -8.30 2.10
CA GLY A 36 -23.68 -8.58 1.22
C GLY A 36 -23.79 -7.70 -0.03
N THR A 37 -22.79 -6.84 -0.31
CA THR A 37 -22.81 -5.95 -1.48
C THR A 37 -21.46 -5.97 -2.22
N ASP A 38 -21.42 -5.31 -3.38
CA ASP A 38 -20.20 -4.98 -4.09
C ASP A 38 -19.60 -3.62 -3.68
N ASP A 39 -20.25 -2.92 -2.76
CA ASP A 39 -19.83 -1.59 -2.32
C ASP A 39 -18.61 -1.65 -1.40
N ARG A 40 -17.91 -0.52 -1.36
CA ARG A 40 -16.72 -0.31 -0.52
C ARG A 40 -16.92 0.86 0.41
N GLU A 41 -16.60 0.64 1.68
CA GLU A 41 -16.46 1.69 2.66
C GLU A 41 -14.99 2.12 2.73
N LEU A 42 -14.72 3.38 2.36
CA LEU A 42 -13.40 3.99 2.45
C LEU A 42 -13.37 4.98 3.61
N GLN A 43 -12.52 4.73 4.60
CA GLN A 43 -12.25 5.72 5.64
C GLN A 43 -11.05 6.55 5.23
N ILE A 44 -11.13 7.87 5.36
CA ILE A 44 -10.06 8.81 5.02
C ILE A 44 -9.36 9.31 6.30
N TRP A 45 -8.07 9.63 6.19
CA TRP A 45 -7.26 10.06 7.34
C TRP A 45 -7.66 11.42 7.92
N SER A 46 -8.19 12.30 7.08
CA SER A 46 -8.65 13.63 7.45
C SER A 46 -9.85 14.00 6.58
N ALA A 47 -10.75 14.83 7.11
CA ALA A 47 -11.82 15.38 6.31
C ALA A 47 -11.26 16.16 5.11
N ALA A 48 -11.94 16.08 3.97
CA ALA A 48 -11.66 16.98 2.86
C ALA A 48 -12.02 18.42 3.27
N ARG A 49 -11.27 19.41 2.76
CA ARG A 49 -11.49 20.84 3.10
C ARG A 49 -12.93 21.29 2.83
N ARG A 50 -13.54 20.77 1.78
CA ARG A 50 -14.96 20.91 1.47
C ARG A 50 -15.60 19.53 1.55
N ARG A 51 -16.87 19.48 1.97
CA ARG A 51 -17.60 18.21 2.10
C ARG A 51 -17.80 17.57 0.73
N LEU A 52 -17.64 16.25 0.70
CA LEU A 52 -18.10 15.41 -0.39
C LEU A 52 -19.63 15.29 -0.31
N SER A 53 -20.27 15.26 -1.46
CA SER A 53 -21.70 15.05 -1.62
C SER A 53 -21.98 13.79 -2.43
N ILE A 54 -23.18 13.23 -2.24
CA ILE A 54 -23.66 12.11 -3.08
C ILE A 54 -23.71 12.59 -4.53
N GLY A 55 -23.16 11.79 -5.45
CA GLY A 55 -23.03 12.13 -6.86
C GLY A 55 -21.68 12.74 -7.25
N ASP A 56 -20.83 13.13 -6.29
CA ASP A 56 -19.47 13.57 -6.59
C ASP A 56 -18.64 12.42 -7.17
N SER A 57 -17.93 12.70 -8.26
CA SER A 57 -17.02 11.75 -8.89
C SER A 57 -15.64 11.83 -8.26
N VAL A 58 -15.03 10.66 -8.03
CA VAL A 58 -13.69 10.55 -7.45
C VAL A 58 -12.82 9.59 -8.24
N LYS A 59 -11.51 9.85 -8.28
CA LYS A 59 -10.49 8.90 -8.72
C LYS A 59 -9.82 8.29 -7.49
N LEU A 60 -9.78 6.96 -7.46
CA LEU A 60 -9.09 6.21 -6.41
C LEU A 60 -7.72 5.75 -6.91
N TYR A 61 -6.68 6.09 -6.16
CA TYR A 61 -5.34 5.62 -6.40
C TYR A 61 -5.05 4.43 -5.50
N ALA A 62 -4.61 3.32 -6.11
CA ALA A 62 -4.28 2.10 -5.39
C ALA A 62 -3.21 2.35 -4.31
N GLY A 63 -3.36 1.67 -3.18
CA GLY A 63 -2.51 1.86 -2.02
C GLY A 63 -1.12 1.22 -2.10
N CYS A 64 -0.09 1.93 -1.64
CA CYS A 64 1.26 1.41 -1.50
C CYS A 64 1.64 1.40 -0.01
N ASP A 65 1.92 0.22 0.53
CA ASP A 65 2.39 0.02 1.91
C ASP A 65 3.91 0.16 2.04
N LYS A 66 4.59 0.47 0.93
CA LYS A 66 6.05 0.61 0.82
C LYS A 66 6.83 -0.67 1.14
N ARG A 67 6.19 -1.85 1.08
CA ARG A 67 6.87 -3.14 1.19
C ARG A 67 7.28 -3.65 -0.19
N PHE A 68 8.42 -4.34 -0.25
CA PHE A 68 8.97 -4.87 -1.50
C PHE A 68 8.03 -5.87 -2.18
N ASP A 69 7.40 -6.76 -1.42
CA ASP A 69 6.45 -7.74 -1.96
C ASP A 69 5.25 -7.09 -2.63
N THR A 70 4.68 -6.06 -1.99
CA THR A 70 3.60 -5.27 -2.59
C THR A 70 4.08 -4.58 -3.86
N CYS A 71 5.28 -3.99 -3.86
CA CYS A 71 5.86 -3.36 -5.04
C CYS A 71 6.00 -4.35 -6.22
N ARG A 72 6.44 -5.58 -5.97
CA ARG A 72 6.58 -6.63 -6.98
C ARG A 72 5.25 -7.21 -7.43
N ILE A 73 4.36 -7.55 -6.51
CA ILE A 73 3.14 -8.32 -6.83
C ILE A 73 2.05 -7.39 -7.36
N LYS A 74 1.81 -6.27 -6.69
CA LYS A 74 0.71 -5.36 -7.02
C LYS A 74 1.06 -4.43 -8.18
N TYR A 75 2.28 -3.90 -8.20
CA TYR A 75 2.70 -2.89 -9.17
C TYR A 75 3.65 -3.43 -10.24
N ARG A 76 4.18 -4.65 -10.09
CA ARG A 76 5.22 -5.20 -10.96
C ARG A 76 6.42 -4.27 -11.12
N ASN A 77 6.72 -3.48 -10.09
CA ASN A 77 7.72 -2.41 -10.13
C ASN A 77 8.90 -2.64 -9.17
N GLY A 78 9.24 -3.92 -8.93
CA GLY A 78 10.34 -4.27 -8.02
C GLY A 78 11.68 -3.66 -8.42
N ALA A 79 11.93 -3.47 -9.73
CA ALA A 79 13.17 -2.87 -10.24
C ALA A 79 13.38 -1.41 -9.80
N ASN A 80 12.30 -0.66 -9.56
CA ASN A 80 12.38 0.72 -9.08
C ASN A 80 12.06 0.82 -7.58
N PHE A 81 12.21 -0.26 -6.82
CA PHE A 81 12.05 -0.21 -5.37
C PHE A 81 13.25 0.52 -4.74
N GLN A 82 12.99 1.69 -4.15
CA GLN A 82 14.02 2.57 -3.57
C GLN A 82 14.22 2.34 -2.07
N GLY A 83 13.98 1.12 -1.60
CA GLY A 83 14.22 0.71 -0.21
C GLY A 83 15.32 -0.34 -0.13
N PHE A 84 15.55 -0.86 1.07
CA PHE A 84 16.63 -1.81 1.35
C PHE A 84 16.06 -3.14 1.84
N PRO A 85 15.61 -4.03 0.96
CA PRO A 85 14.86 -5.22 1.37
C PRO A 85 15.74 -6.38 1.84
N ASP A 86 17.07 -6.24 1.73
CA ASP A 86 18.07 -7.27 2.06
C ASP A 86 19.10 -6.83 3.11
N VAL A 87 18.97 -5.62 3.67
CA VAL A 87 19.93 -5.13 4.67
C VAL A 87 19.88 -6.06 5.89
N PRO A 88 21.00 -6.74 6.22
CA PRO A 88 21.07 -7.56 7.42
C PRO A 88 20.93 -6.67 8.66
N GLY A 89 20.34 -7.23 9.73
CA GLY A 89 20.27 -6.56 11.02
C GLY A 89 21.63 -6.46 11.71
N ASP A 90 21.70 -5.68 12.79
CA ASP A 90 22.96 -5.34 13.48
C ASP A 90 23.70 -6.58 14.01
N ASP A 91 22.98 -7.63 14.40
CA ASP A 91 23.56 -8.89 14.86
C ASP A 91 24.49 -9.53 13.81
N TRP A 92 24.24 -9.27 12.52
CA TRP A 92 25.10 -9.76 11.44
C TRP A 92 26.46 -9.04 11.41
N MET A 93 26.53 -7.79 11.89
CA MET A 93 27.78 -7.01 11.86
C MET A 93 28.84 -7.54 12.83
N VAL A 94 28.41 -8.19 13.91
CA VAL A 94 29.30 -8.77 14.93
C VAL A 94 29.38 -10.30 14.85
N ALA A 95 28.69 -10.91 13.87
CA ALA A 95 28.66 -12.35 13.71
C ALA A 95 30.06 -12.88 13.31
N VAL A 96 30.52 -13.90 14.04
CA VAL A 96 31.74 -14.64 13.70
C VAL A 96 31.38 -15.95 13.01
N PRO A 97 32.14 -16.39 11.99
CA PRO A 97 31.93 -17.70 11.39
C PRO A 97 32.25 -18.80 12.40
N ILE A 98 31.35 -19.77 12.56
CA ILE A 98 31.56 -20.94 13.42
C ILE A 98 31.42 -22.22 12.60
N SER A 99 32.18 -23.26 12.94
CA SER A 99 32.24 -24.52 12.18
C SER A 99 30.90 -25.27 12.10
N SER A 100 30.01 -25.03 13.07
CA SER A 100 28.65 -25.58 13.09
C SER A 100 27.64 -24.81 12.22
N SER A 101 28.03 -23.68 11.63
CA SER A 101 27.13 -22.87 10.80
C SER A 101 27.12 -23.29 9.33
N THR A 102 26.00 -23.07 8.64
CA THR A 102 25.90 -23.30 7.18
C THR A 102 26.65 -22.20 6.42
N LEU A 103 27.76 -22.56 5.80
CA LEU A 103 28.65 -21.66 5.05
C LEU A 103 28.65 -21.93 3.54
N SER A 104 27.53 -22.42 2.99
CA SER A 104 27.41 -22.81 1.57
C SER A 104 27.15 -21.64 0.60
N GLY A 105 26.97 -20.42 1.11
CA GLY A 105 26.44 -19.29 0.35
C GLY A 105 24.94 -19.44 0.06
N GLY A 106 24.21 -18.33 0.00
CA GLY A 106 22.76 -18.32 -0.25
C GLY A 106 22.03 -17.10 0.32
N SER A 107 20.74 -17.01 0.00
CA SER A 107 19.84 -16.01 0.58
C SER A 107 19.71 -16.21 2.09
N ARG A 108 19.67 -15.11 2.84
CA ARG A 108 19.31 -15.07 4.28
C ARG A 108 17.92 -14.50 4.54
N ARG A 109 17.13 -14.24 3.50
CA ARG A 109 15.70 -13.96 3.62
C ARG A 109 14.92 -15.18 4.06
#